data_AF-A0A1C7ZBQ7-F1
#
_entry.id   AF-A0A1C7ZBQ7-F1
#
_cell.length_a   1.000
_cell.length_b   1.000
_cell.length_c   1.000
_cell.angle_alpha   90.00
_cell.angle_beta   90.00
_cell.angle_gamma   90.00
#
_symmetry.space_group_name_H-M   'P 1'
#
loop_
_entity.id
_entity.type
_entity.pdbx_description
1 polymer ?
#
loop_
_entity_poly.entity_id
_entity_poly.type
_entity_poly.pdbx_seq_one_letter_code
_entity_poly.pdbx_strand_id
1 'polypeptide(L)'
;MTAKYEFKALRGDLKYLIPSVFAFLLLALNVGYYVEAEENSNDRRYFLKQDFTFQMEFISLYSHWAWSYDALTIEQKQELIHYCKYRWGIVTDLDHADELKACSARKM
;
A
#
# COMPACT_ATOMS: atom_id res chain seq x y z
N MET A 1 -20.63 -33.23 30.44
CA MET A 1 -20.08 -33.59 29.11
C MET A 1 -19.96 -32.39 28.16
N THR A 2 -20.76 -31.34 28.32
CA THR A 2 -20.75 -30.07 27.55
C THR A 2 -19.40 -29.34 27.50
N ALA A 3 -18.68 -29.21 28.63
CA ALA A 3 -17.39 -28.50 28.68
C ALA A 3 -16.31 -29.10 27.76
N LYS A 4 -16.38 -30.42 27.48
CA LYS A 4 -15.42 -31.13 26.62
C LYS A 4 -15.67 -30.85 25.13
N TYR A 5 -16.92 -30.56 24.76
CA TYR A 5 -17.31 -30.20 23.39
C TYR A 5 -17.00 -28.72 23.11
N GLU A 6 -17.28 -27.83 24.07
CA GLU A 6 -16.92 -26.41 24.03
C GLU A 6 -15.40 -26.21 23.83
N PHE A 7 -14.57 -26.89 24.64
CA PHE A 7 -13.10 -26.81 24.50
C PHE A 7 -12.58 -27.39 23.18
N LYS A 8 -13.27 -28.37 22.60
CA LYS A 8 -12.87 -29.01 21.33
C LYS A 8 -13.26 -28.14 20.14
N ALA A 9 -14.40 -27.45 20.21
CA ALA A 9 -14.81 -26.43 19.25
C ALA A 9 -13.85 -25.23 19.28
N LEU A 10 -13.56 -24.67 20.47
CA LEU A 10 -12.62 -23.55 20.64
C LEU A 10 -11.20 -23.87 20.13
N ARG A 11 -10.70 -25.09 20.40
CA ARG A 11 -9.40 -25.57 19.89
C ARG A 11 -9.44 -25.83 18.37
N GLY A 12 -10.61 -26.22 17.86
CA GLY A 12 -10.88 -26.42 16.45
C GLY A 12 -10.93 -25.12 15.64
N ASP A 13 -11.31 -24.01 16.26
CA ASP A 13 -11.24 -22.68 15.64
C ASP A 13 -9.83 -22.09 15.73
N LEU A 14 -9.14 -22.29 16.87
CA LEU A 14 -7.77 -21.79 17.06
C LEU A 14 -6.75 -22.36 16.05
N LYS A 15 -6.92 -23.62 15.60
CA LYS A 15 -6.05 -24.21 14.56
C LYS A 15 -6.13 -23.48 13.22
N TYR A 16 -7.23 -22.77 12.94
CA TYR A 16 -7.40 -22.00 11.71
C TYR A 16 -7.20 -20.49 11.93
N LEU A 17 -7.32 -20.01 13.16
CA LEU A 17 -7.04 -18.60 13.49
C LEU A 17 -5.59 -18.22 13.22
N ILE A 18 -4.62 -19.03 13.66
CA ILE A 18 -3.19 -18.72 13.46
C ILE A 18 -2.82 -18.61 11.97
N PRO A 19 -3.12 -19.61 11.10
CA PRO A 19 -2.79 -19.49 9.68
C PRO A 19 -3.61 -18.39 8.98
N SER A 20 -4.84 -18.12 9.43
CA SER A 20 -5.66 -17.03 8.90
C SER A 20 -5.03 -15.67 9.20
N VAL A 21 -4.69 -15.39 10.46
CA VAL A 21 -4.01 -14.15 10.88
C VAL A 21 -2.69 -13.98 10.14
N PHE A 22 -1.92 -15.07 9.99
CA PHE A 22 -0.68 -15.03 9.23
C PHE A 22 -0.90 -14.69 7.75
N ALA A 23 -1.92 -15.27 7.11
CA ALA A 23 -2.28 -14.94 5.73
C ALA A 23 -2.72 -13.47 5.58
N PHE A 24 -3.51 -12.95 6.52
CA PHE A 24 -3.88 -11.53 6.54
C PHE A 24 -2.68 -10.61 6.73
N LEU A 25 -1.75 -10.97 7.61
CA LEU A 25 -0.51 -10.22 7.81
C LEU A 25 0.34 -10.18 6.54
N LEU A 26 0.48 -11.32 5.87
CA LEU A 26 1.21 -11.40 4.59
C LEU A 26 0.55 -10.54 3.52
N LEU A 27 -0.78 -10.59 3.40
CA LEU A 27 -1.52 -9.72 2.48
C LEU A 27 -1.29 -8.24 2.81
N ALA A 28 -1.39 -7.85 4.08
CA ALA A 28 -1.18 -6.47 4.51
C ALA A 28 0.25 -5.98 4.24
N LEU A 29 1.26 -6.82 4.43
CA LEU A 29 2.66 -6.46 4.20
C LEU A 29 3.04 -6.36 2.72
N ASN A 30 2.34 -7.08 1.84
CA ASN A 30 2.72 -7.23 0.43
C ASN A 30 1.78 -6.52 -0.54
N VAL A 31 0.55 -6.19 -0.14
CA VAL A 31 -0.43 -5.53 -1.02
C VAL A 31 -0.63 -4.09 -0.58
N GLY A 32 -0.55 -3.17 -1.55
CA GLY A 32 -0.94 -1.77 -1.41
C GLY A 32 -2.01 -1.41 -2.43
N TYR A 33 -2.66 -0.26 -2.23
CA TYR A 33 -3.55 0.33 -3.22
C TYR A 33 -3.43 1.85 -3.25
N TYR A 34 -3.88 2.44 -4.36
CA TYR A 34 -4.13 3.88 -4.47
C TYR A 34 -5.47 4.11 -5.15
N VAL A 35 -6.06 5.28 -4.96
CA VAL A 35 -7.27 5.70 -5.66
C VAL A 35 -6.85 6.49 -6.91
N GLU A 36 -7.35 6.09 -8.07
CA GLU A 36 -7.27 6.94 -9.26
C GLU A 36 -8.28 8.06 -9.12
N ALA A 37 -7.79 9.29 -8.97
CA ALA A 37 -8.63 10.48 -9.00
C ALA A 37 -8.91 10.84 -10.47
N GLU A 38 -9.76 10.06 -11.12
CA GLU A 38 -10.37 10.47 -12.39
C GLU A 38 -11.69 11.19 -12.11
N GLU A 39 -12.08 12.11 -13.00
CA GLU A 39 -13.13 13.13 -12.84
C GLU A 39 -14.51 12.57 -12.40
N ASN A 40 -14.75 11.25 -12.51
CA ASN A 40 -15.98 10.58 -12.09
C ASN A 40 -15.81 9.13 -11.56
N SER A 41 -14.62 8.69 -11.15
CA SER A 41 -14.45 7.32 -10.62
C SER A 41 -13.43 7.25 -9.49
N ASN A 42 -13.83 6.63 -8.36
CA ASN A 42 -12.95 6.30 -7.24
C ASN A 42 -12.44 4.86 -7.37
N ASP A 43 -11.81 4.55 -8.50
CA ASP A 43 -11.32 3.20 -8.75
C ASP A 43 -10.05 2.93 -7.95
N ARG A 44 -10.07 1.86 -7.15
CA ARG A 44 -8.93 1.40 -6.38
C ARG A 44 -8.04 0.53 -7.25
N ARG A 45 -6.78 0.95 -7.41
CA ARG A 45 -5.75 0.16 -8.07
C ARG A 45 -4.86 -0.50 -7.03
N TYR A 46 -4.87 -1.84 -7.03
CA TYR A 46 -4.04 -2.64 -6.14
C TYR A 46 -2.70 -2.98 -6.81
N PHE A 47 -1.65 -3.11 -5.99
CA PHE A 47 -0.32 -3.49 -6.45
C PHE A 47 0.42 -4.31 -5.40
N LEU A 48 1.40 -5.10 -5.86
CA LEU A 48 2.36 -5.76 -4.98
C LEU A 48 3.49 -4.79 -4.62
N LYS A 49 3.73 -4.66 -3.31
CA LYS A 49 4.79 -3.82 -2.76
C LYS A 49 6.16 -4.42 -3.07
N GLN A 50 7.12 -3.57 -3.39
CA GLN A 50 8.51 -3.94 -3.63
C GLN A 50 9.31 -4.12 -2.33
N ASP A 51 8.83 -3.54 -1.23
CA ASP A 51 9.43 -3.64 0.10
C ASP A 51 8.32 -3.75 1.16
N PHE A 52 8.62 -4.34 2.33
CA PHE A 52 7.61 -4.61 3.36
C PHE A 52 7.20 -3.34 4.11
N THR A 53 5.89 -3.08 4.16
CA THR A 53 5.32 -2.01 4.98
C THR A 53 3.86 -2.31 5.33
N PHE A 54 3.41 -1.83 6.50
CA PHE A 54 1.99 -1.89 6.89
C PHE A 54 1.14 -0.80 6.25
N GLN A 55 1.74 0.16 5.53
CA GLN A 55 1.00 1.17 4.79
C GLN A 55 0.19 0.50 3.66
N MET A 56 -1.14 0.57 3.71
CA MET A 56 -2.01 -0.04 2.70
C MET A 56 -2.37 0.94 1.59
N GLU A 57 -2.61 2.20 1.94
CA GLU A 57 -3.05 3.24 1.02
C GLU A 57 -1.88 4.17 0.66
N PHE A 58 -1.76 4.48 -0.62
CA PHE A 58 -0.73 5.36 -1.16
C PHE A 58 -1.34 6.42 -2.06
N ILE A 59 -0.69 7.58 -2.14
CA ILE A 59 -1.06 8.63 -3.10
C ILE A 59 -0.52 8.29 -4.48
N SER A 60 -1.35 8.48 -5.51
CA SER A 60 -0.90 8.33 -6.89
C SER A 60 -0.18 9.59 -7.37
N LEU A 61 0.92 9.39 -8.08
CA LEU A 61 1.61 10.42 -8.88
C LEU A 61 0.72 11.05 -9.95
N TYR A 62 -0.36 10.37 -10.32
CA TYR A 62 -1.31 10.83 -11.32
C TYR A 62 -2.50 11.57 -10.72
N SER A 63 -2.52 11.76 -9.40
CA SER A 63 -3.49 12.66 -8.78
C SER A 63 -3.25 14.10 -9.24
N HIS A 64 -4.33 14.87 -9.35
CA HIS A 64 -4.33 16.24 -9.88
C HIS A 64 -3.35 17.20 -9.15
N TRP A 65 -2.94 16.84 -7.93
CA TRP A 65 -2.01 17.60 -7.09
C TRP A 65 -0.53 17.34 -7.40
N ALA A 66 -0.18 16.16 -7.92
CA ALA A 66 1.20 15.70 -8.07
C ALA A 66 1.92 16.19 -9.33
N TRP A 67 1.28 17.07 -10.11
CA TRP A 67 1.78 17.51 -11.41
C TRP A 67 2.86 18.60 -11.34
N SER A 68 3.05 19.24 -10.18
CA SER A 68 4.12 20.21 -9.98
C SER A 68 4.84 19.94 -8.66
N TYR A 69 6.14 19.65 -8.74
CA TYR A 69 7.01 19.43 -7.58
C TYR A 69 6.92 20.56 -6.55
N ASP A 70 6.86 21.81 -7.05
CA ASP A 70 6.83 23.02 -6.23
C ASP A 70 5.47 23.25 -5.55
N ALA A 71 4.41 22.58 -6.01
CA ALA A 71 3.08 22.66 -5.43
C ALA A 71 2.87 21.64 -4.29
N LEU A 72 3.81 20.71 -4.09
CA LEU A 72 3.69 19.66 -3.07
C LEU A 72 4.09 20.19 -1.69
N THR A 73 3.26 19.91 -0.69
CA THR A 73 3.65 20.07 0.72
C THR A 73 4.74 19.04 1.09
N ILE A 74 5.39 19.24 2.24
CA ILE A 74 6.41 18.32 2.74
C ILE A 74 5.82 16.92 2.94
N GLU A 75 4.59 16.84 3.44
CA GLU A 75 3.86 15.59 3.65
C GLU A 75 3.57 14.88 2.33
N GLN A 76 3.09 15.63 1.33
CA GLN A 76 2.80 15.06 0.01
C GLN A 76 4.07 14.56 -0.68
N LYS A 77 5.20 15.25 -0.51
CA LYS A 77 6.51 14.75 -0.99
C LYS A 77 6.87 13.42 -0.34
N GLN A 78 6.68 13.28 0.97
CA GLN A 78 6.94 12.02 1.68
C GLN A 78 6.01 10.89 1.23
N GLU A 79 4.72 11.16 1.03
CA GLU A 79 3.79 10.18 0.49
C GLU A 79 4.19 9.70 -0.91
N LEU A 80 4.77 10.61 -1.71
CA LEU A 80 5.25 10.31 -3.04
C LEU A 80 6.53 9.47 -3.04
N ILE A 81 7.47 9.79 -2.15
CA ILE A 81 8.66 8.96 -1.89
C ILE A 81 8.24 7.54 -1.50
N HIS A 82 7.23 7.41 -0.62
CA HIS A 82 6.67 6.10 -0.26
C HIS A 82 6.04 5.41 -1.47
N TYR A 83 5.25 6.11 -2.27
CA TYR A 83 4.68 5.55 -3.50
C TYR A 83 5.79 5.03 -4.42
N CYS A 84 6.82 5.83 -4.71
CA CYS A 84 7.97 5.44 -5.54
C CYS A 84 8.69 4.19 -5.02
N LYS A 85 8.99 4.18 -3.71
CA LYS A 85 9.69 3.08 -3.06
C LYS A 85 8.86 1.81 -3.10
N TYR A 86 7.62 1.85 -2.60
CA TYR A 86 6.83 0.63 -2.41
C TYR A 86 6.15 0.16 -3.70
N ARG A 87 5.79 1.05 -4.63
CA ARG A 87 5.17 0.64 -5.92
C ARG A 87 6.19 0.12 -6.93
N TRP A 88 7.35 0.76 -7.00
CA TRP A 88 8.32 0.55 -8.08
C TRP A 88 9.76 0.26 -7.62
N GLY A 89 10.03 0.26 -6.32
CA GLY A 89 11.36 -0.07 -5.79
C GLY A 89 12.37 1.06 -5.97
N ILE A 90 11.91 2.28 -6.23
CA ILE A 90 12.76 3.44 -6.46
C ILE A 90 12.96 4.17 -5.15
N VAL A 91 14.20 4.21 -4.67
CA VAL A 91 14.59 5.05 -3.53
C VAL A 91 14.99 6.42 -4.08
N THR A 92 14.34 7.47 -3.59
CA THR A 92 14.50 8.87 -4.01
C THR A 92 14.27 9.75 -2.79
N ASP A 93 15.04 10.82 -2.68
CA ASP A 93 14.83 11.83 -1.64
C ASP A 93 13.86 12.92 -2.13
N LEU A 94 13.55 12.92 -3.43
CA LEU A 94 12.66 13.85 -4.10
C LEU A 94 13.08 15.31 -3.83
N ASP A 95 14.39 15.56 -3.90
CA ASP A 95 14.98 16.89 -3.68
C ASP A 95 14.78 17.80 -4.90
N HIS A 96 14.60 17.20 -6.08
CA HIS A 96 14.52 17.88 -7.36
C HIS A 96 13.41 17.31 -8.27
N ALA A 97 12.86 18.15 -9.15
CA ALA A 97 11.73 17.80 -10.01
C ALA A 97 12.02 16.73 -11.08
N ASP A 98 13.30 16.45 -11.35
CA ASP A 98 13.77 15.37 -12.23
C ASP A 98 13.66 14.00 -11.56
N GLU A 99 13.85 13.90 -10.24
CA GLU A 99 13.63 12.65 -9.50
C GLU A 99 12.16 12.19 -9.57
N LEU A 100 11.24 13.16 -9.56
CA LEU A 100 9.81 12.92 -9.76
C LEU A 100 9.51 12.25 -11.12
N LYS A 101 10.25 12.64 -12.19
CA LYS A 101 10.10 12.07 -13.53
C LYS A 101 10.60 10.63 -13.60
N ALA A 102 11.69 10.30 -12.91
CA ALA A 102 12.20 8.94 -12.85
C ALA A 102 11.18 7.98 -12.23
N CYS A 103 10.40 8.47 -11.27
CA CYS A 103 9.31 7.73 -10.68
C CYS A 103 8.15 7.55 -11.67
N SER A 104 7.64 8.62 -12.29
CA SER A 104 6.49 8.55 -13.22
C SER A 104 6.76 7.84 -14.56
N ALA A 105 8.02 7.68 -14.97
CA ALA A 105 8.39 7.05 -16.24
C ALA A 105 8.05 5.54 -16.35
N ARG A 106 7.76 4.85 -15.24
CA ARG A 106 7.40 3.42 -15.23
C ARG A 106 5.94 3.11 -15.57
N LYS A 107 5.23 4.04 -16.21
CA LYS A 107 3.91 3.83 -16.80
C LYS A 107 4.00 2.96 -18.08
N MET A 108 4.33 1.69 -17.93
CA MET A 108 4.02 0.66 -18.93
C MET A 108 2.98 -0.29 -18.37
#